data_AF-A3ZRS1-F1
#
_entry.id   AF-A3ZRS1-F1
#
_cell.length_a   1.000
_cell.length_b   1.000
_cell.length_c   1.000
_cell.angle_alpha   90.00
_cell.angle_beta   90.00
_cell.angle_gamma   90.00
#
_symmetry.space_group_name_H-M   'P 1'
#
loop_
_entity.id
_entity.type
_entity.pdbx_description
1 polymer ?
#
loop_
_entity_poly.entity_id
_entity_poly.type
_entity_poly.pdbx_seq_one_letter_code
_entity_poly.pdbx_strand_id
1 'polypeptide(L)'
;MPTEFTCQVCKQQIRVPDGNEGKRTKCPHCSAIQPIPGGPTSGGSSFSDSSNPYGGEPPPNPFAEGAAPSPTGEANPYASPYSASSAAPRPIAKEEAKGKIAVPAIVCMISFGLSIALLGLAIIGTFINLANGMQPPEEAVVSLITCGFYFLTCVVGLFMLYSTMNLRSSLQAWIGFILALTPCTNCCFIIGIPFAIWGMIVLSDAEVQRQFQN
;
A
#
# COMPACT_ATOMS: atom_id res chain seq x y z
N MET A 1 -12.80 -40.14 -8.11
CA MET A 1 -11.37 -40.08 -8.52
C MET A 1 -10.96 -38.64 -8.37
N PRO A 2 -9.92 -38.30 -7.59
CA PRO A 2 -9.58 -36.91 -7.27
C PRO A 2 -9.54 -36.02 -8.51
N THR A 3 -10.23 -34.88 -8.46
CA THR A 3 -10.17 -33.89 -9.55
C THR A 3 -8.86 -33.12 -9.47
N GLU A 4 -8.04 -33.20 -10.52
CA GLU A 4 -6.78 -32.48 -10.65
C GLU A 4 -6.91 -31.39 -11.71
N PHE A 5 -6.55 -30.15 -11.38
CA PHE A 5 -6.54 -29.07 -12.35
C PHE A 5 -5.43 -28.04 -12.07
N THR A 6 -5.08 -27.28 -13.10
CA THR A 6 -3.97 -26.32 -13.04
C THR A 6 -4.44 -24.95 -12.62
N CYS A 7 -3.71 -24.31 -11.69
CA CYS A 7 -4.01 -22.94 -11.28
C CYS A 7 -3.77 -21.94 -12.42
N GLN A 8 -4.74 -21.10 -12.76
CA GLN A 8 -4.57 -20.08 -13.82
C GLN A 8 -3.57 -18.95 -13.47
N VAL A 9 -3.20 -18.79 -12.19
CA VAL A 9 -2.27 -17.72 -11.75
C VAL A 9 -0.83 -18.22 -11.70
N CYS A 10 -0.58 -19.31 -10.98
CA CYS A 10 0.77 -19.83 -10.78
C CYS A 10 1.13 -21.05 -11.63
N LYS A 11 0.19 -21.58 -12.42
CA LYS A 11 0.35 -22.77 -13.27
C LYS A 11 0.69 -24.08 -12.54
N GLN A 12 0.55 -24.11 -11.21
CA GLN A 12 0.78 -25.31 -10.41
C GLN A 12 -0.47 -26.20 -10.37
N GLN A 13 -0.27 -27.52 -10.35
CA GLN A 13 -1.35 -28.50 -10.28
C GLN A 13 -1.94 -28.58 -8.87
N ILE A 14 -3.26 -28.53 -8.77
CA ILE A 14 -4.01 -28.60 -7.51
C ILE A 14 -4.84 -29.89 -7.53
N ARG A 15 -4.81 -30.65 -6.43
CA ARG A 15 -5.67 -31.80 -6.19
C ARG A 15 -6.77 -31.43 -5.21
N VAL A 16 -8.03 -31.69 -5.58
CA VAL A 16 -9.18 -31.42 -4.73
C VAL A 16 -9.95 -32.72 -4.47
N PRO A 17 -10.44 -32.96 -3.24
CA PRO A 17 -11.33 -34.08 -2.96
C PRO A 17 -12.60 -34.01 -3.80
N ASP A 18 -13.09 -35.17 -4.22
CA ASP A 18 -14.32 -35.32 -4.99
C ASP A 18 -15.53 -34.73 -4.23
N GLY A 19 -16.53 -34.22 -4.96
CA GLY A 19 -17.73 -33.59 -4.38
C GLY A 19 -17.60 -32.07 -4.13
N ASN A 20 -16.54 -31.45 -4.67
CA ASN A 20 -16.34 -30.00 -4.64
C ASN A 20 -16.46 -29.35 -6.02
N GLU A 21 -16.96 -30.07 -7.02
CA GLU A 21 -17.15 -29.57 -8.37
C GLU A 21 -18.08 -28.34 -8.36
N GLY A 22 -17.72 -27.28 -9.10
CA GLY A 22 -18.47 -26.03 -9.11
C GLY A 22 -18.28 -25.12 -7.88
N LYS A 23 -17.61 -25.58 -6.82
CA LYS A 23 -17.21 -24.72 -5.69
C LYS A 23 -15.90 -23.99 -6.01
N ARG A 24 -15.58 -22.97 -5.20
CA ARG A 24 -14.31 -22.22 -5.29
C ARG A 24 -13.31 -22.81 -4.30
N THR A 25 -12.08 -23.03 -4.73
CA THR A 25 -10.97 -23.49 -3.89
C THR A 25 -9.80 -22.51 -3.92
N LYS A 26 -8.98 -22.54 -2.86
CA LYS A 26 -7.79 -21.71 -2.72
C LYS A 26 -6.55 -22.48 -3.15
N CYS A 27 -5.73 -21.90 -4.02
CA CYS A 27 -4.46 -22.49 -4.42
C CYS A 27 -3.46 -22.51 -3.24
N PRO A 28 -2.82 -23.65 -2.91
CA PRO A 28 -1.85 -23.74 -1.83
C PRO A 28 -0.53 -23.01 -2.12
N HIS A 29 -0.23 -22.68 -3.38
CA HIS A 29 1.03 -22.04 -3.77
C HIS A 29 0.94 -20.51 -3.89
N CYS A 30 -0.15 -19.97 -4.44
CA CYS A 30 -0.29 -18.52 -4.67
C CYS A 30 -1.49 -17.89 -3.95
N SER A 31 -2.26 -18.65 -3.18
CA SER A 31 -3.47 -18.18 -2.49
C SER A 31 -4.61 -17.65 -3.38
N ALA A 32 -4.52 -17.80 -4.71
CA ALA A 32 -5.60 -17.41 -5.63
C ALA A 32 -6.83 -18.31 -5.47
N ILE A 33 -8.03 -17.72 -5.50
CA ILE A 33 -9.32 -18.43 -5.39
C ILE A 33 -9.87 -18.72 -6.80
N GLN A 34 -10.03 -19.99 -7.15
CA GLN A 34 -10.45 -20.41 -8.50
C GLN A 34 -11.61 -21.42 -8.45
N PRO A 35 -12.51 -21.41 -9.46
CA PRO A 35 -13.58 -22.39 -9.55
C PRO A 35 -13.03 -23.77 -9.94
N ILE A 36 -13.58 -24.83 -9.33
CA ILE A 36 -13.23 -26.21 -9.65
C ILE A 36 -14.00 -26.64 -10.91
N PRO A 37 -13.32 -27.01 -12.00
CA PRO A 37 -13.96 -27.49 -13.23
C PRO A 37 -14.74 -28.80 -12.96
N GLY A 38 -15.93 -28.97 -13.54
CA GLY A 38 -16.66 -30.24 -13.53
C GLY A 38 -18.05 -30.23 -12.88
N GLY A 39 -18.52 -29.09 -12.36
CA GLY A 39 -19.91 -28.98 -11.87
C GLY A 39 -20.90 -28.84 -13.04
N PRO A 40 -22.17 -29.26 -12.89
CA PRO A 40 -23.21 -28.91 -13.86
C PRO A 40 -23.20 -27.39 -14.02
N THR A 41 -23.12 -26.94 -15.26
CA THR A 41 -23.04 -25.54 -15.66
C THR A 41 -24.26 -24.79 -15.11
N SER A 42 -24.17 -24.26 -13.88
CA SER A 42 -25.03 -23.17 -13.45
C SER A 42 -24.56 -21.96 -14.27
N GLY A 43 -25.24 -21.76 -15.39
CA GLY A 43 -24.94 -20.75 -16.39
C GLY A 43 -24.72 -19.39 -15.76
N GLY A 44 -23.45 -18.99 -15.70
CA GLY A 44 -23.09 -17.59 -15.56
C GLY A 44 -23.61 -16.88 -16.80
N SER A 45 -24.60 -16.03 -16.61
CA SER A 45 -25.07 -15.07 -17.60
C SER A 45 -23.89 -14.21 -18.07
N SER A 46 -23.36 -14.55 -19.23
CA SER A 46 -22.56 -13.68 -20.07
C SER A 46 -23.41 -12.48 -20.43
N PHE A 47 -23.17 -11.32 -19.81
CA PHE A 47 -23.65 -10.06 -20.35
C PHE A 47 -22.73 -9.68 -21.52
N SER A 48 -23.09 -10.20 -22.70
CA SER A 48 -22.62 -9.71 -23.99
C SER A 48 -23.81 -9.12 -24.74
N ASP A 49 -23.71 -7.81 -24.89
CA ASP A 49 -24.45 -6.86 -25.72
C ASP A 49 -25.02 -7.45 -27.02
N SER A 50 -26.32 -7.28 -27.26
CA SER A 50 -26.97 -7.37 -28.58
C SER A 50 -28.41 -6.83 -28.51
N SER A 51 -28.58 -5.62 -29.06
CA SER A 51 -29.78 -5.10 -29.74
C SER A 51 -31.15 -5.50 -29.18
N ASN A 52 -31.77 -4.62 -28.37
CA ASN A 52 -33.18 -4.72 -28.04
C ASN A 52 -34.01 -3.81 -28.97
N PRO A 53 -34.83 -4.33 -29.90
CA PRO A 53 -35.71 -3.54 -30.77
C PRO A 53 -37.06 -3.19 -30.09
N TYR A 54 -37.25 -3.54 -28.82
CA TYR A 54 -38.49 -3.28 -28.09
C TYR A 54 -38.29 -2.10 -27.12
N GLY A 55 -38.44 -0.89 -27.66
CA GLY A 55 -38.78 0.29 -26.87
C GLY A 55 -40.26 0.20 -26.46
N GLY A 56 -40.51 -0.42 -25.31
CA GLY A 56 -41.83 -0.44 -24.67
C GLY A 56 -41.65 -0.10 -23.20
N GLU A 57 -42.25 1.01 -22.78
CA GLU A 57 -42.33 1.44 -21.39
C GLU A 57 -42.98 0.33 -20.54
N PRO A 58 -42.39 -0.09 -19.40
CA PRO A 58 -43.02 -1.08 -18.54
C PRO A 58 -44.32 -0.50 -17.96
N PRO A 59 -45.42 -1.27 -17.88
CA PRO A 59 -46.67 -0.78 -17.32
C PRO A 59 -46.50 -0.35 -15.86
N PRO A 60 -47.22 0.69 -15.41
CA PRO A 60 -47.12 1.17 -14.03
C PRO A 60 -47.49 0.05 -13.06
N ASN A 61 -46.54 -0.31 -12.21
CA ASN A 61 -46.72 -1.34 -11.20
C ASN A 61 -47.58 -0.77 -10.05
N PRO A 62 -48.80 -1.27 -9.82
CA PRO A 62 -49.73 -0.73 -8.81
C PRO A 62 -49.31 -0.99 -7.35
N PHE A 63 -48.13 -1.57 -7.14
CA PHE A 63 -47.51 -1.77 -5.83
C PHE A 63 -46.36 -0.78 -5.55
N ALA A 64 -46.12 0.21 -6.43
CA ALA A 64 -45.05 1.20 -6.26
C ALA A 64 -45.39 2.32 -5.26
N GLU A 65 -46.66 2.61 -4.97
CA GLU A 65 -47.04 3.65 -4.00
C GLU A 65 -46.90 3.26 -2.52
N GLY A 66 -46.40 2.06 -2.23
CA GLY A 66 -46.08 1.61 -0.87
C GLY A 66 -44.58 1.62 -0.59
N ALA A 67 -43.87 2.71 -0.85
CA ALA A 67 -42.51 2.89 -0.35
C ALA A 67 -42.56 2.93 1.19
N ALA A 68 -42.48 1.75 1.80
CA ALA A 68 -42.27 1.62 3.23
C ALA A 68 -41.00 2.41 3.60
N PRO A 69 -41.02 3.25 4.66
CA PRO A 69 -39.81 3.87 5.14
C PRO A 69 -38.81 2.76 5.47
N SER A 70 -37.65 2.78 4.82
CA SER A 70 -36.55 1.86 5.08
C SER A 70 -36.31 1.83 6.60
N PRO A 71 -36.48 0.67 7.27
CA PRO A 71 -36.21 0.58 8.69
C PRO A 71 -34.72 0.86 8.89
N THR A 72 -34.47 1.91 9.67
CA THR A 72 -33.16 2.22 10.20
C THR A 72 -32.65 1.02 11.00
N GLY A 73 -31.55 0.41 10.53
CA GLY A 73 -30.60 -0.25 11.41
C GLY A 73 -30.93 -1.64 11.98
N GLU A 74 -31.77 -2.48 11.36
CA GLU A 74 -31.78 -3.90 11.71
C GLU A 74 -30.70 -4.66 10.93
N ALA A 75 -29.67 -5.09 11.65
CA ALA A 75 -28.61 -5.94 11.13
C ALA A 75 -29.21 -7.23 10.59
N ASN A 76 -29.14 -7.43 9.27
CA ASN A 76 -29.62 -8.65 8.63
C ASN A 76 -28.80 -9.85 9.14
N PRO A 77 -29.42 -10.83 9.85
CA PRO A 77 -28.72 -11.98 10.43
C PRO A 77 -28.07 -12.91 9.38
N TYR A 78 -28.45 -12.76 8.12
CA TYR A 78 -27.90 -13.51 6.98
C TYR A 78 -26.82 -12.72 6.21
N ALA A 79 -26.43 -11.54 6.67
CA ALA A 79 -25.31 -10.82 6.09
C ALA A 79 -24.01 -11.61 6.34
N SER A 80 -23.33 -11.99 5.27
CA SER A 80 -22.00 -12.59 5.37
C SER A 80 -21.05 -11.66 6.13
N PRO A 81 -20.08 -12.17 6.90
CA PRO A 81 -19.09 -11.33 7.58
C PRO A 81 -18.29 -10.44 6.60
N TYR A 82 -18.27 -10.80 5.31
CA TYR A 82 -17.68 -9.96 4.25
C TYR A 82 -18.53 -8.75 3.86
N SER A 83 -19.87 -8.84 3.94
CA SER A 83 -20.76 -7.71 3.61
C SER A 83 -20.79 -6.63 4.70
N ALA A 84 -20.49 -6.98 5.95
CA ALA A 84 -20.38 -6.01 7.04
C ALA A 84 -19.11 -5.13 6.97
N SER A 85 -18.05 -5.60 6.30
CA SER A 85 -16.82 -4.82 6.10
C SER A 85 -16.97 -3.67 5.09
N SER A 86 -18.07 -3.62 4.35
CA SER A 86 -18.29 -2.63 3.29
C SER A 86 -18.96 -1.34 3.79
N ALA A 87 -19.46 -1.30 5.03
CA ALA A 87 -20.41 -0.29 5.49
C ALA A 87 -20.12 0.37 6.85
N ALA A 88 -18.90 0.24 7.39
CA ALA A 88 -18.49 1.02 8.58
C ALA A 88 -17.63 2.23 8.20
N PRO A 89 -17.69 3.36 8.94
CA PRO A 89 -17.06 4.62 8.56
C PRO A 89 -15.55 4.48 8.37
N ARG A 90 -15.04 5.06 7.27
CA ARG A 90 -13.62 5.03 6.85
C ARG A 90 -12.58 5.77 7.74
N PRO A 91 -12.88 6.61 8.77
CA PRO A 91 -11.82 7.28 9.51
C PRO A 91 -11.07 6.36 10.48
N ILE A 92 -11.75 5.38 11.10
CA ILE A 92 -11.14 4.51 12.12
C ILE A 92 -10.01 3.65 11.53
N ALA A 93 -10.21 3.07 10.35
CA ALA A 93 -9.19 2.26 9.68
C ALA A 93 -7.97 3.08 9.20
N LYS A 94 -8.19 4.35 8.81
CA LYS A 94 -7.11 5.24 8.38
C LYS A 94 -6.26 5.70 9.56
N GLU A 95 -6.89 6.01 10.69
CA GLU A 95 -6.19 6.38 11.92
C GLU A 95 -5.40 5.22 12.50
N GLU A 96 -5.93 4.00 12.46
CA GLU A 96 -5.22 2.80 12.88
C GLU A 96 -3.98 2.53 12.00
N ALA A 97 -4.12 2.62 10.67
CA ALA A 97 -3.00 2.47 9.75
C ALA A 97 -1.93 3.56 9.97
N LYS A 98 -2.35 4.82 10.20
CA LYS A 98 -1.43 5.90 10.58
C LYS A 98 -0.71 5.60 11.90
N GLY A 99 -1.42 5.10 12.91
CA GLY A 99 -0.83 4.73 14.19
C GLY A 99 0.28 3.69 14.05
N LYS A 100 0.06 2.67 13.21
CA LYS A 100 1.04 1.61 12.94
C LYS A 100 2.31 2.13 12.23
N ILE A 101 2.17 3.07 11.28
CA ILE A 101 3.29 3.58 10.49
C ILE A 101 3.96 4.84 11.08
N ALA A 102 3.32 5.52 12.03
CA ALA A 102 3.81 6.80 12.55
C ALA A 102 5.15 6.64 13.27
N VAL A 103 5.29 5.66 14.15
CA VAL A 103 6.51 5.46 14.93
C VAL A 103 7.74 5.19 14.03
N PRO A 104 7.75 4.22 13.09
CA PRO A 104 8.91 4.01 12.23
C PRO A 104 9.19 5.24 11.35
N ALA A 105 8.15 5.90 10.84
CA ALA A 105 8.31 7.08 10.01
C ALA A 105 8.94 8.26 10.77
N ILE A 106 8.48 8.54 11.99
CA ILE A 106 9.00 9.64 12.84
C ILE A 106 10.48 9.40 13.17
N VAL A 107 10.86 8.17 13.55
CA VAL A 107 12.25 7.83 13.86
C VAL A 107 13.16 8.05 12.64
N CYS A 108 12.71 7.61 11.46
CA CYS A 108 13.43 7.86 10.21
C CYS A 108 13.49 9.36 9.87
N MET A 109 12.43 10.13 10.09
CA MET A 109 12.43 11.58 9.87
C MET A 109 13.41 12.31 10.78
N ILE A 110 13.47 11.95 12.06
CA ILE A 110 14.44 12.53 13.01
C ILE A 110 15.87 12.21 12.54
N SER A 111 16.10 10.99 12.06
CA SER A 111 17.42 10.56 11.56
C SER A 111 17.87 11.38 10.34
N PHE A 112 16.98 11.60 9.37
CA PHE A 112 17.27 12.47 8.23
C PHE A 112 17.43 13.94 8.65
N GLY A 113 16.60 14.44 9.57
CA GLY A 113 16.71 15.81 10.08
C GLY A 113 18.05 16.08 10.77
N LEU A 114 18.52 15.13 11.59
CA LEU A 114 19.84 15.20 12.22
C LEU A 114 20.95 15.15 11.18
N SER A 115 20.82 14.30 10.16
CA SER A 115 21.80 14.20 9.08
C SER A 115 21.90 15.49 8.27
N ILE A 116 20.78 16.17 8.00
CA ILE A 116 20.76 17.49 7.37
C ILE A 116 21.44 18.55 8.24
N ALA A 117 21.17 18.56 9.55
CA ALA A 117 21.80 19.50 10.46
C ALA A 117 23.33 19.32 10.50
N LEU A 118 23.80 18.07 10.58
CA LEU A 118 25.23 17.74 10.55
C LEU A 118 25.88 18.09 9.21
N LEU A 119 25.20 17.84 8.09
CA LEU A 119 25.66 18.25 6.75
C LEU A 119 25.75 19.78 6.64
N GLY A 120 24.79 20.52 7.18
CA GLY A 120 24.82 21.98 7.22
C GLY A 120 26.04 22.50 7.99
N LEU A 121 26.33 21.91 9.15
CA LEU A 121 27.54 22.23 9.92
C LEU A 121 28.82 21.87 9.16
N ALA A 122 28.85 20.73 8.47
CA ALA A 122 29.99 20.34 7.64
C ALA A 122 30.24 21.33 6.49
N ILE A 123 29.19 21.76 5.79
CA ILE A 123 29.27 22.76 4.71
C ILE A 123 29.82 24.09 5.26
N ILE A 124 29.31 24.56 6.40
CA ILE A 124 29.82 25.77 7.07
C ILE A 124 31.30 25.59 7.42
N GLY A 125 31.68 24.44 7.95
CA GLY A 125 33.08 24.10 8.24
C GLY A 125 33.97 24.16 6.99
N THR A 126 33.52 23.63 5.86
CA THR A 126 34.25 23.71 4.58
C THR A 126 34.46 25.15 4.14
N PHE A 127 33.44 26.02 4.28
CA PHE A 127 33.59 27.45 3.98
C PHE A 127 34.59 28.15 4.91
N ILE A 128 34.56 27.84 6.21
CA ILE A 128 35.51 28.39 7.19
C ILE A 128 36.95 27.93 6.87
N ASN A 129 37.15 26.66 6.54
CA ASN A 129 38.48 26.15 6.18
C ASN A 129 39.02 26.79 4.90
N LEU A 130 38.16 26.97 3.90
CA LEU A 130 38.51 27.66 2.65
C LEU A 130 38.88 29.13 2.90
N ALA A 131 38.10 29.85 3.74
CA ALA A 131 38.35 31.25 4.07
C ALA A 131 39.65 31.46 4.85
N ASN A 132 40.03 30.49 5.68
CA ASN A 132 41.29 30.52 6.43
C ASN A 132 42.50 29.99 5.63
N GLY A 133 42.30 29.55 4.38
CA GLY A 133 43.36 28.95 3.57
C GLY A 133 43.88 27.61 4.13
N MET A 134 43.13 26.97 5.03
CA MET A 134 43.50 25.67 5.62
C MET A 134 43.23 24.50 4.66
N GLN A 135 42.41 24.70 3.64
CA GLN A 135 42.02 23.68 2.67
C GLN A 135 42.23 24.20 1.24
N PRO A 136 42.85 23.42 0.33
CA PRO A 136 42.99 23.82 -1.06
C PRO A 136 41.62 23.90 -1.76
N PRO A 137 41.47 24.78 -2.77
CA PRO A 137 40.19 25.03 -3.41
C PRO A 137 39.64 23.79 -4.14
N GLU A 138 40.48 22.92 -4.72
CA GLU A 138 39.99 21.70 -5.36
C GLU A 138 39.29 20.74 -4.39
N GLU A 139 39.84 20.57 -3.18
CA GLU A 139 39.25 19.70 -2.16
C GLU A 139 37.95 20.29 -1.62
N ALA A 140 37.88 21.62 -1.47
CA ALA A 140 36.67 22.31 -1.05
C ALA A 140 35.55 22.13 -2.08
N VAL A 141 35.84 22.23 -3.38
CA VAL A 141 34.86 22.02 -4.45
C VAL A 141 34.32 20.60 -4.43
N VAL A 142 35.19 19.59 -4.33
CA VAL A 142 34.75 18.18 -4.24
C VAL A 142 33.89 17.96 -3.01
N SER A 143 34.32 18.47 -1.84
CA SER A 143 33.54 18.38 -0.60
C SER A 143 32.15 19.02 -0.74
N LEU A 144 32.05 20.21 -1.33
CA LEU A 144 30.77 20.91 -1.52
C LEU A 144 29.83 20.16 -2.47
N ILE A 145 30.34 19.60 -3.57
CA ILE A 145 29.54 18.80 -4.51
C ILE A 145 29.00 17.55 -3.81
N THR A 146 29.87 16.83 -3.11
CA THR A 146 29.50 15.62 -2.36
C THR A 146 28.48 15.93 -1.26
N CYS A 147 28.72 16.96 -0.43
CA CYS A 147 27.78 17.41 0.59
C CYS A 147 26.44 17.86 -0.01
N GLY A 148 26.45 18.55 -1.16
CA GLY A 148 25.24 18.99 -1.86
C GLY A 148 24.39 17.81 -2.36
N PHE A 149 25.01 16.77 -2.91
CA PHE A 149 24.30 15.55 -3.32
C PHE A 149 23.66 14.82 -2.13
N TYR A 150 24.39 14.71 -1.01
CA TYR A 150 23.83 14.12 0.21
C TYR A 150 22.68 14.93 0.79
N PHE A 151 22.81 16.25 0.82
CA PHE A 151 21.76 17.16 1.27
C PHE A 151 20.49 16.97 0.43
N LEU A 152 20.61 16.94 -0.90
CA LEU A 152 19.47 16.72 -1.80
C LEU A 152 18.77 15.39 -1.51
N THR A 153 19.54 14.32 -1.32
CA THR A 153 18.98 12.98 -1.05
C THR A 153 18.27 12.95 0.32
N CYS A 154 18.82 13.62 1.35
CA CYS A 154 18.16 13.75 2.65
C CYS A 154 16.85 14.54 2.56
N VAL A 155 16.83 15.65 1.82
CA VAL A 155 15.64 16.49 1.63
C VAL A 155 14.54 15.71 0.90
N VAL A 156 14.90 14.96 -0.16
CA VAL A 156 13.96 14.09 -0.86
C VAL A 156 13.45 12.98 0.08
N GLY A 157 14.33 12.34 0.86
CA GLY A 157 13.95 11.34 1.85
C GLY A 157 12.94 11.86 2.89
N LEU A 158 13.19 13.06 3.45
CA LEU A 158 12.25 13.72 4.35
C LEU A 158 10.92 14.02 3.70
N PHE A 159 10.92 14.55 2.48
CA PHE A 159 9.69 14.87 1.76
C PHE A 159 8.85 13.61 1.50
N MET A 160 9.48 12.50 1.12
CA MET A 160 8.79 11.23 0.89
C MET A 160 8.23 10.62 2.19
N LEU A 161 8.99 10.66 3.29
CA LEU A 161 8.51 10.22 4.61
C LEU A 161 7.39 11.12 5.15
N TYR A 162 7.46 12.44 4.93
CA TYR A 162 6.38 13.36 5.28
C TYR A 162 5.09 13.02 4.51
N SER A 163 5.22 12.75 3.21
CA SER A 163 4.09 12.32 2.36
C SER A 163 3.47 11.01 2.85
N THR A 164 4.30 10.12 3.40
CA THR A 164 3.88 8.84 3.99
C THR A 164 2.98 9.05 5.20
N MET A 165 3.32 10.00 6.09
CA MET A 165 2.47 10.34 7.24
C MET A 165 1.09 10.86 6.82
N ASN A 166 1.02 11.45 5.63
CA ASN A 166 -0.24 11.91 5.06
C ASN A 166 -1.00 10.84 4.26
N LEU A 167 -0.47 9.61 4.17
CA LEU A 167 -1.01 8.48 3.41
C LEU A 167 -1.30 8.85 1.94
N ARG A 168 -0.42 9.67 1.33
CA ARG A 168 -0.69 10.28 0.03
C ARG A 168 -0.44 9.36 -1.14
N SER A 169 0.63 8.58 -1.11
CA SER A 169 0.88 7.55 -2.13
C SER A 169 1.77 6.44 -1.56
N SER A 170 1.46 5.19 -1.90
CA SER A 170 2.18 4.02 -1.39
C SER A 170 3.62 3.97 -1.94
N LEU A 171 3.81 4.34 -3.21
CA LEU A 171 5.13 4.32 -3.85
C LEU A 171 6.11 5.30 -3.18
N GLN A 172 5.65 6.50 -2.81
CA GLN A 172 6.49 7.47 -2.10
C GLN A 172 6.88 6.95 -0.71
N ALA A 173 5.99 6.20 -0.05
CA ALA A 173 6.30 5.59 1.24
C ALA A 173 7.40 4.53 1.12
N TRP A 174 7.29 3.63 0.15
CA TRP A 174 8.34 2.65 -0.12
C TRP A 174 9.68 3.31 -0.44
N ILE A 175 9.69 4.32 -1.32
CA ILE A 175 10.93 5.05 -1.67
C ILE A 175 11.54 5.71 -0.43
N GLY A 176 10.73 6.33 0.43
CA GLY A 176 11.20 6.96 1.66
C GLY A 176 11.93 5.99 2.60
N PHE A 177 11.39 4.79 2.80
CA PHE A 177 12.03 3.77 3.64
C PHE A 177 13.24 3.11 2.97
N ILE A 178 13.23 2.93 1.64
CA ILE A 178 14.39 2.43 0.91
C ILE A 178 15.55 3.43 0.98
N LEU A 179 15.29 4.73 0.81
CA LEU A 179 16.31 5.78 0.96
C LEU A 179 16.87 5.83 2.39
N ALA A 180 16.07 5.48 3.40
CA ALA A 180 16.51 5.40 4.79
C ALA A 180 17.48 4.23 5.05
N LEU A 181 17.45 3.18 4.22
CA LEU A 181 18.37 2.03 4.29
C LEU A 181 19.74 2.32 3.65
N THR A 182 19.85 3.35 2.83
CA THR A 182 21.09 3.66 2.14
C THR A 182 22.16 4.09 3.17
N PRO A 183 23.29 3.36 3.29
CA PRO A 183 24.30 3.55 4.33
C PRO A 183 25.01 4.91 4.27
N CYS A 184 24.76 5.68 3.21
CA CYS A 184 25.43 6.95 2.96
C CYS A 184 24.58 8.17 3.35
N THR A 185 23.30 8.00 3.68
CA THR A 185 22.37 9.12 3.90
C THR A 185 22.03 9.39 5.36
N ASN A 186 22.36 8.47 6.27
CA ASN A 186 22.00 8.57 7.69
C ASN A 186 23.23 8.40 8.58
N CYS A 187 23.53 9.43 9.39
CA CYS A 187 24.57 9.38 10.41
C CYS A 187 24.34 8.26 11.46
N CYS A 188 23.10 7.78 11.59
CA CYS A 188 22.69 6.77 12.57
C CYS A 188 22.29 5.43 11.93
N PHE A 189 23.07 4.91 10.98
CA PHE A 189 22.78 3.65 10.24
C PHE A 189 22.35 2.48 11.12
N ILE A 190 22.98 2.30 12.29
CA ILE A 190 22.69 1.21 13.23
C ILE A 190 21.25 1.29 13.76
N ILE A 191 20.74 2.51 13.97
CA ILE A 191 19.38 2.74 14.46
C ILE A 191 18.41 2.81 13.27
N GLY A 192 18.80 3.48 12.17
CA GLY A 192 17.94 3.68 11.00
C GLY A 192 17.48 2.38 10.34
N ILE A 193 18.37 1.39 10.20
CA ILE A 193 18.03 0.12 9.52
C ILE A 193 16.87 -0.64 10.20
N PRO A 194 16.92 -0.99 11.49
CA PRO A 194 15.85 -1.79 12.09
C PRO A 194 14.50 -1.06 12.02
N PHE A 195 14.48 0.27 12.19
CA PHE A 195 13.25 1.06 12.06
C PHE A 195 12.76 1.16 10.61
N ALA A 196 13.67 1.28 9.64
CA ALA A 196 13.31 1.28 8.23
C ALA A 196 12.74 -0.07 7.78
N ILE A 197 13.37 -1.18 8.19
CA ILE A 197 12.86 -2.54 7.94
C ILE A 197 11.48 -2.71 8.58
N TRP A 198 11.32 -2.28 9.83
CA TRP A 198 10.02 -2.34 10.50
C TRP A 198 8.94 -1.54 9.76
N GLY A 199 9.27 -0.32 9.31
CA GLY A 199 8.39 0.50 8.48
C GLY A 199 7.98 -0.19 7.17
N MET A 200 8.92 -0.87 6.50
CA MET A 200 8.62 -1.65 5.29
C MET A 200 7.73 -2.87 5.58
N ILE A 201 7.92 -3.56 6.70
CA ILE A 201 7.04 -4.68 7.10
C ILE A 201 5.62 -4.17 7.34
N VAL A 202 5.45 -3.05 8.04
CA VAL A 202 4.14 -2.41 8.24
C VAL A 202 3.51 -1.98 6.91
N LEU A 203 4.31 -1.44 5.98
CA LEU A 203 3.85 -1.10 4.63
C LEU A 203 3.52 -2.31 3.75
N SER A 204 4.03 -3.50 4.06
CA SER A 204 3.73 -4.73 3.32
C SER A 204 2.33 -5.27 3.61
N ASP A 205 1.70 -4.80 4.68
CA ASP A 205 0.32 -5.16 5.02
C ASP A 205 -0.66 -4.57 4.00
N ALA A 206 -1.45 -5.44 3.36
CA ALA A 206 -2.45 -5.06 2.37
C ALA A 206 -3.51 -4.11 2.96
N GLU A 207 -3.81 -4.21 4.26
CA GLU A 207 -4.74 -3.30 4.93
C GLU A 207 -4.20 -1.88 4.97
N VAL A 208 -2.92 -1.71 5.27
CA VAL A 208 -2.22 -0.42 5.31
C VAL A 208 -2.12 0.18 3.90
N GLN A 209 -1.77 -0.65 2.90
CA GLN A 209 -1.70 -0.20 1.50
C GLN A 209 -3.04 0.30 0.97
N ARG A 210 -4.16 -0.31 1.36
CA ARG A 210 -5.51 0.10 0.93
C ARG A 210 -5.92 1.48 1.42
N GLN A 211 -5.24 2.03 2.44
CA GLN A 211 -5.53 3.36 2.99
C GLN A 211 -4.78 4.49 2.28
N PHE A 212 -3.82 4.17 1.41
CA PHE A 212 -3.15 5.18 0.59
C PHE A 212 -4.08 5.69 -0.51
N GLN A 213 -4.04 6.98 -0.78
CA GLN A 213 -4.70 7.55 -1.95
C GLN A 213 -3.95 7.02 -3.19
N ASN A 214 -4.64 6.24 -4.03
CA ASN A 214 -4.09 5.76 -5.30
C ASN A 214 -3.75 6.93 -6.24
#